data_AF-A0A2H5YIU5-F1
#
_entry.id   AF-A0A2H5YIU5-F1
#
_cell.length_a   1.000
_cell.length_b   1.000
_cell.length_c   1.000
_cell.angle_alpha   90.00
_cell.angle_beta   90.00
_cell.angle_gamma   90.00
#
_symmetry.space_group_name_H-M   'P 1'
#
loop_
_entity.id
_entity.type
_entity.pdbx_description
1 polymer ?
#
loop_
_entity_poly.entity_id
_entity_poly.type
_entity_poly.pdbx_seq_one_letter_code
_entity_poly.pdbx_strand_id
1 'polypeptide(L)'
;MAMDSDEKLRLLGGTEDLDEERRAYSPAHSPQMRQAPGAAGIYWAAARGRRVPLLRALRTNVCELDCRYCAINRHRDTRRASFRPEELARTFMQMHERGMVVGIFLSSGVAGGPDRTAEKLIETVELLRERYRYRGYVHLKVMPGQSPDYIRRAFELADRLSINLEAPTPDHLARIAPSKDFWRHLVAPMREVVRLQRLHPEKLRAGQITQMVVGAAGDSDRDILAATQWLYGELGMRRVYYSAYRPVCGEVLAPPASDLREHRLYQADWLMRFYGFRLEELPFGPGGSLPQDMDPKLAWALRHPELFPVEVNRAPREWLLRVPGIGPESAQRIVRRRREGAIRSLEELRGLGVVVRRALPFLLLDGRYLADRAAARALWARKHEEAPRQLSLPWEADPLAAAAAVVGLRAAS
;
A
#
# COMPACT_ATOMS: atom_id res chain seq x y z
N MET A 1 34.25 -3.65 -16.76
CA MET A 1 34.61 -2.94 -15.52
C MET A 1 33.65 -3.37 -14.42
N ALA A 2 34.14 -3.60 -13.20
CA ALA A 2 33.26 -3.91 -12.07
C ALA A 2 32.47 -2.63 -11.71
N MET A 3 31.15 -2.75 -11.56
CA MET A 3 30.31 -1.61 -11.15
C MET A 3 30.71 -1.15 -9.74
N ASP A 4 30.88 0.15 -9.57
CA ASP A 4 31.11 0.75 -8.25
C ASP A 4 29.82 0.79 -7.42
N SER A 5 29.94 1.19 -6.15
CA SER A 5 28.82 1.20 -5.22
C SER A 5 27.75 2.26 -5.56
N ASP A 6 28.13 3.38 -6.18
CA ASP A 6 27.19 4.43 -6.57
C ASP A 6 26.36 4.02 -7.78
N GLU A 7 26.99 3.38 -8.77
CA GLU A 7 26.31 2.82 -9.93
C GLU A 7 25.34 1.71 -9.53
N LYS A 8 25.76 0.81 -8.62
CA LYS A 8 24.87 -0.19 -8.05
C LYS A 8 23.73 0.45 -7.27
N LEU A 9 23.98 1.53 -6.54
CA LEU A 9 22.95 2.19 -5.74
C LEU A 9 21.91 2.89 -6.62
N ARG A 10 22.30 3.46 -7.77
CA ARG A 10 21.33 3.97 -8.75
C ARG A 10 20.45 2.84 -9.30
N LEU A 11 21.06 1.74 -9.72
CA LEU A 11 20.36 0.61 -10.32
C LEU A 11 19.47 -0.17 -9.32
N LEU A 12 19.95 -0.37 -8.09
CA LEU A 12 19.31 -1.19 -7.07
C LEU A 12 18.49 -0.38 -6.05
N GLY A 13 18.71 0.93 -5.97
CA GLY A 13 17.94 1.88 -5.15
C GLY A 13 16.65 2.39 -5.83
N GLY A 14 16.50 2.15 -7.14
CA GLY A 14 15.28 2.45 -7.88
C GLY A 14 15.12 3.91 -8.26
N THR A 15 16.23 4.61 -8.52
CA THR A 15 16.23 6.05 -8.79
C THR A 15 16.44 6.34 -10.25
N GLU A 16 15.32 6.45 -10.96
CA GLU A 16 15.20 7.42 -12.05
C GLU A 16 13.90 8.20 -11.82
N ASP A 17 14.04 9.23 -10.99
CA ASP A 17 13.19 10.42 -10.94
C ASP A 17 14.14 11.57 -10.60
N LEU A 18 14.77 12.11 -11.65
CA LEU A 18 15.25 13.49 -11.72
C LEU A 18 14.88 13.98 -13.12
N ASP A 19 13.63 14.42 -13.27
CA ASP A 19 13.22 15.25 -14.39
C ASP A 19 14.01 16.57 -14.29
N GLU A 20 14.78 16.89 -15.33
CA GLU A 20 14.99 18.31 -15.64
C GLU A 20 14.84 18.65 -17.12
N GLU A 21 15.13 17.78 -18.10
CA GLU A 21 14.79 18.13 -19.49
C GLU A 21 14.80 16.92 -20.46
N ARG A 22 13.77 16.87 -21.32
CA ARG A 22 13.42 15.84 -22.31
C ARG A 22 14.62 15.14 -23.01
N ARG A 23 14.60 13.79 -23.05
CA ARG A 23 14.40 12.95 -24.27
C ARG A 23 14.72 11.46 -24.00
N ALA A 24 13.70 10.62 -24.17
CA ALA A 24 13.73 9.24 -24.69
C ALA A 24 14.81 8.26 -24.18
N TYR A 25 14.59 7.65 -23.02
CA TYR A 25 14.68 6.20 -22.73
C TYR A 25 14.00 5.99 -21.37
N SER A 26 13.32 4.85 -21.11
CA SER A 26 12.52 4.65 -19.88
C SER A 26 13.14 3.57 -18.99
N PRO A 27 13.75 3.92 -17.85
CA PRO A 27 14.24 2.94 -16.89
C PRO A 27 13.78 3.22 -15.45
N ALA A 28 12.63 2.65 -15.06
CA ALA A 28 12.37 2.14 -13.69
C ALA A 28 11.06 1.33 -13.69
N HIS A 29 11.11 0.07 -14.12
CA HIS A 29 9.89 -0.70 -14.41
C HIS A 29 9.49 -1.74 -13.36
N SER A 30 9.70 -1.54 -12.05
CA SER A 30 8.98 -2.38 -11.07
C SER A 30 8.10 -1.52 -10.15
N PRO A 31 6.86 -1.94 -9.84
CA PRO A 31 6.02 -1.25 -8.85
C PRO A 31 6.73 -1.11 -7.48
N GLN A 32 7.68 -2.01 -7.21
CA GLN A 32 8.51 -2.01 -6.01
C GLN A 32 9.55 -0.87 -6.00
N MET A 33 10.02 -0.43 -7.18
CA MET A 33 11.07 0.59 -7.32
C MET A 33 10.51 2.02 -7.44
N ARG A 34 9.26 2.23 -7.87
CA ARG A 34 8.68 3.57 -8.11
C ARG A 34 8.49 4.49 -6.89
N GLN A 35 8.64 3.98 -5.67
CA GLN A 35 8.28 4.77 -4.48
C GLN A 35 9.45 5.50 -3.79
N ALA A 36 10.68 5.55 -4.34
CA ALA A 36 11.81 6.25 -3.70
C ALA A 36 11.89 7.69 -4.19
N PRO A 37 11.49 8.71 -3.40
CA PRO A 37 11.64 10.09 -3.80
C PRO A 37 13.05 10.55 -3.40
N GLY A 38 13.98 10.67 -4.35
CA GLY A 38 15.30 11.25 -4.14
C GLY A 38 16.48 10.42 -4.69
N ALA A 39 17.67 11.03 -4.70
CA ALA A 39 18.91 10.45 -5.22
C ALA A 39 19.24 9.07 -4.61
N ALA A 40 19.79 8.17 -5.46
CA ALA A 40 20.44 6.90 -5.10
C ALA A 40 19.82 6.13 -3.89
N GLY A 41 18.55 5.73 -3.98
CA GLY A 41 17.91 4.82 -3.03
C GLY A 41 17.29 5.45 -1.77
N ILE A 42 17.13 6.78 -1.68
CA ILE A 42 16.48 7.42 -0.52
C ILE A 42 14.95 7.30 -0.62
N TYR A 43 14.34 6.68 0.39
CA TYR A 43 12.90 6.50 0.55
C TYR A 43 12.38 7.26 1.77
N TRP A 44 11.41 8.16 1.57
CA TRP A 44 10.80 8.93 2.66
C TRP A 44 9.61 8.19 3.28
N ALA A 45 9.88 7.44 4.34
CA ALA A 45 8.89 6.69 5.10
C ALA A 45 8.10 7.59 6.05
N ALA A 46 6.80 7.33 6.21
CA ALA A 46 6.00 7.97 7.25
C ALA A 46 6.27 7.32 8.62
N ALA A 47 6.64 8.12 9.61
CA ALA A 47 6.88 7.70 10.98
C ALA A 47 6.42 8.77 11.96
N ARG A 48 5.47 8.45 12.85
CA ARG A 48 4.96 9.34 13.92
C ARG A 48 4.56 10.74 13.41
N GLY A 49 3.81 10.80 12.30
CA GLY A 49 3.31 12.06 11.73
C GLY A 49 4.34 12.89 10.95
N ARG A 50 5.59 12.43 10.84
CA ARG A 50 6.64 13.04 10.00
C ARG A 50 7.13 12.07 8.94
N ARG A 51 7.87 12.58 7.95
CA ARG A 51 8.61 11.75 6.99
C ARG A 51 10.07 11.62 7.45
N VAL A 52 10.62 10.41 7.32
CA VAL A 52 12.02 10.11 7.66
C VAL A 52 12.70 9.42 6.48
N PRO A 53 13.96 9.77 6.16
CA PRO A 53 14.66 9.18 5.02
C PRO A 53 15.25 7.82 5.40
N LEU A 54 14.95 6.79 4.61
CA LEU A 54 15.52 5.45 4.73
C LEU A 54 16.30 5.13 3.46
N LEU A 55 17.41 4.40 3.57
CA LEU A 55 18.01 3.75 2.42
C LEU A 55 17.14 2.56 2.03
N ARG A 56 16.50 2.60 0.87
CA ARG A 56 15.78 1.48 0.28
C ARG A 56 16.55 0.98 -0.93
N ALA A 57 17.18 -0.18 -0.80
CA ALA A 57 17.93 -0.79 -1.89
C ALA A 57 17.69 -2.29 -1.94
N LEU A 58 17.75 -2.84 -3.16
CA LEU A 58 17.92 -4.26 -3.37
C LEU A 58 19.37 -4.66 -3.09
N ARG A 59 19.59 -5.75 -2.36
CA ARG A 59 20.90 -6.40 -2.27
C ARG A 59 21.33 -6.92 -3.65
N THR A 60 20.39 -7.48 -4.39
CA THR A 60 20.56 -7.86 -5.81
C THR A 60 19.24 -7.73 -6.54
N ASN A 61 19.29 -7.41 -7.83
CA ASN A 61 18.15 -7.54 -8.73
C ASN A 61 18.21 -8.84 -9.55
N VAL A 62 19.14 -9.76 -9.29
CA VAL A 62 19.09 -11.13 -9.81
C VAL A 62 17.94 -11.85 -9.13
N CYS A 63 17.05 -12.46 -9.92
CA CYS A 63 15.89 -13.18 -9.40
C CYS A 63 15.62 -14.44 -10.24
N GLU A 64 15.44 -15.57 -9.57
CA GLU A 64 15.05 -16.85 -10.18
C GLU A 64 13.53 -17.03 -10.30
N LEU A 65 12.73 -16.10 -9.75
CA LEU A 65 11.27 -16.15 -9.81
C LEU A 65 10.74 -15.50 -11.09
N ASP A 66 9.54 -15.90 -11.49
CA ASP A 66 8.89 -15.57 -12.77
C ASP A 66 7.69 -14.63 -12.62
N CYS A 67 7.67 -13.81 -11.57
CA CYS A 67 6.57 -12.86 -11.33
C CYS A 67 6.39 -11.93 -12.53
N ARG A 68 5.29 -12.10 -13.25
CA ARG A 68 5.06 -11.49 -14.57
C ARG A 68 4.95 -9.97 -14.50
N TYR A 69 4.46 -9.45 -13.37
CA TYR A 69 4.36 -8.01 -13.07
C TYR A 69 5.69 -7.35 -12.65
N CYS A 70 6.78 -8.11 -12.55
CA CYS A 70 8.07 -7.64 -12.01
C CYS A 70 9.14 -7.50 -13.11
N ALA A 71 9.76 -6.31 -13.23
CA ALA A 71 10.83 -6.08 -14.22
C ALA A 71 12.13 -6.83 -13.96
N ILE A 72 12.32 -7.38 -12.76
CA ILE A 72 13.54 -8.12 -12.41
C ILE A 72 13.30 -9.64 -12.39
N ASN A 73 12.19 -10.13 -12.92
CA ASN A 73 11.95 -11.57 -12.98
C ASN A 73 12.98 -12.28 -13.89
N ARG A 74 13.08 -13.62 -13.76
CA ARG A 74 14.10 -14.44 -14.43
C ARG A 74 14.10 -14.36 -15.96
N HIS A 75 12.98 -13.98 -16.58
CA HIS A 75 12.80 -13.92 -18.03
C HIS A 75 13.05 -12.52 -18.59
N ARG A 76 13.33 -11.52 -17.75
CA ARG A 76 13.61 -10.16 -18.21
C ARG A 76 15.09 -9.97 -18.53
N ASP A 77 15.32 -9.39 -19.70
CA ASP A 77 16.60 -8.80 -20.04
C ASP A 77 16.70 -7.42 -19.38
N THR A 78 17.26 -7.39 -18.18
CA THR A 78 17.53 -6.16 -17.43
C THR A 78 18.93 -6.24 -16.86
N ARG A 79 19.60 -5.09 -16.79
CA ARG A 79 20.95 -4.98 -16.25
C ARG A 79 20.99 -5.53 -14.83
N ARG A 80 21.80 -6.56 -14.58
CA ARG A 80 21.89 -7.23 -13.27
C ARG A 80 23.06 -6.71 -12.45
N ALA A 81 22.82 -6.48 -11.16
CA ALA A 81 23.82 -6.09 -10.19
C ALA A 81 23.56 -6.72 -8.83
N SER A 82 24.63 -6.89 -8.06
CA SER A 82 24.57 -7.39 -6.69
C SER A 82 25.59 -6.65 -5.83
N PHE A 83 25.16 -6.21 -4.65
CA PHE A 83 26.06 -5.79 -3.59
C PHE A 83 26.64 -7.00 -2.85
N ARG A 84 27.88 -6.92 -2.39
CA ARG A 84 28.33 -7.78 -1.29
C ARG A 84 27.74 -7.28 0.03
N PRO A 85 27.48 -8.14 1.04
CA PRO A 85 26.98 -7.71 2.34
C PRO A 85 27.81 -6.59 2.98
N GLU A 86 29.14 -6.69 2.94
CA GLU A 86 30.06 -5.68 3.47
C GLU A 86 30.04 -4.38 2.68
N GLU A 87 29.82 -4.48 1.37
CA GLU A 87 29.71 -3.33 0.48
C GLU A 87 28.44 -2.54 0.83
N LEU A 88 27.28 -3.20 0.89
CA LEU A 88 26.01 -2.55 1.19
C LEU A 88 25.96 -1.98 2.62
N ALA A 89 26.48 -2.72 3.60
CA ALA A 89 26.58 -2.22 4.97
C ALA A 89 27.45 -0.96 5.05
N ARG A 90 28.59 -0.93 4.34
CA ARG A 90 29.47 0.25 4.27
C ARG A 90 28.78 1.44 3.58
N THR A 91 28.14 1.21 2.43
CA THR A 91 27.40 2.25 1.70
C THR A 91 26.31 2.87 2.58
N PHE A 92 25.54 2.03 3.28
CA PHE A 92 24.54 2.52 4.23
C PHE A 92 25.17 3.38 5.34
N MET A 93 26.24 2.91 5.97
CA MET A 93 26.88 3.64 7.06
C MET A 93 27.44 4.99 6.61
N GLN A 94 28.05 5.05 5.42
CA GLN A 94 28.52 6.32 4.84
C GLN A 94 27.37 7.31 4.61
N MET A 95 26.22 6.85 4.11
CA MET A 95 25.04 7.70 3.96
C MET A 95 24.45 8.13 5.31
N HIS A 96 24.47 7.23 6.30
CA HIS A 96 23.97 7.50 7.64
C HIS A 96 24.83 8.53 8.38
N GLU A 97 26.15 8.38 8.34
CA GLU A 97 27.13 9.29 8.97
C GLU A 97 27.08 10.70 8.35
N ARG A 98 26.72 10.80 7.06
CA ARG A 98 26.47 12.08 6.38
C ARG A 98 25.07 12.66 6.61
N GLY A 99 24.24 12.00 7.44
CA GLY A 99 22.88 12.46 7.76
C GLY A 99 21.86 12.31 6.63
N MET A 100 22.17 11.56 5.56
CA MET A 100 21.30 11.40 4.40
C MET A 100 20.13 10.44 4.67
N VAL A 101 20.37 9.42 5.51
CA VAL A 101 19.38 8.41 5.89
C VAL A 101 19.46 8.11 7.38
N VAL A 102 18.32 7.79 7.98
CA VAL A 102 18.24 7.44 9.41
C VAL A 102 18.01 5.95 9.66
N GLY A 103 17.76 5.17 8.60
CA GLY A 103 17.56 3.72 8.66
C GLY A 103 17.57 3.07 7.29
N ILE A 104 17.38 1.76 7.26
CA ILE A 104 17.49 0.95 6.04
C ILE A 104 16.26 0.05 5.85
N PHE A 105 15.78 -0.03 4.62
CA PHE A 105 14.89 -1.06 4.13
C PHE A 105 15.67 -1.95 3.14
N LEU A 106 16.02 -3.14 3.62
CA LEU A 106 16.80 -4.12 2.88
C LEU A 106 15.88 -5.14 2.21
N SER A 107 15.93 -5.19 0.88
CA SER A 107 15.18 -6.14 0.04
C SER A 107 16.13 -6.85 -0.93
N SER A 108 15.64 -7.82 -1.69
CA SER A 108 16.43 -8.54 -2.70
C SER A 108 15.52 -9.18 -3.74
N GLY A 109 16.06 -9.47 -4.92
CA GLY A 109 15.63 -10.60 -5.73
C GLY A 109 16.10 -11.92 -5.12
N VAL A 110 15.52 -13.05 -5.54
CA VAL A 110 15.89 -14.38 -5.04
C VAL A 110 16.99 -14.97 -5.90
N ALA A 111 18.19 -15.13 -5.35
CA ALA A 111 19.36 -15.57 -6.10
C ALA A 111 19.98 -16.82 -5.45
N GLY A 112 19.70 -17.99 -6.02
CA GLY A 112 20.18 -19.28 -5.52
C GLY A 112 19.34 -19.78 -4.34
N GLY A 113 18.03 -19.58 -4.39
CA GLY A 113 17.09 -19.99 -3.36
C GLY A 113 16.78 -18.92 -2.30
N PRO A 114 15.66 -19.10 -1.57
CA PRO A 114 15.21 -18.14 -0.55
C PRO A 114 16.17 -18.07 0.64
N ASP A 115 16.71 -19.19 1.08
CA ASP A 115 17.57 -19.28 2.27
C ASP A 115 18.95 -18.67 2.03
N ARG A 116 19.58 -18.96 0.89
CA ARG A 116 20.85 -18.31 0.50
C ARG A 116 20.69 -16.80 0.33
N THR A 117 19.53 -16.37 -0.17
CA THR A 117 19.21 -14.94 -0.25
C THR A 117 19.04 -14.34 1.14
N ALA A 118 18.34 -15.03 2.03
CA ALA A 118 18.14 -14.61 3.41
C ALA A 118 19.46 -14.53 4.18
N GLU A 119 20.36 -15.49 4.01
CA GLU A 119 21.71 -15.49 4.59
C GLU A 119 22.46 -14.19 4.27
N LYS A 120 22.49 -13.78 2.99
CA LYS A 120 23.18 -12.53 2.59
C LYS A 120 22.53 -11.27 3.15
N LEU A 121 21.20 -11.28 3.28
CA LEU A 121 20.44 -10.19 3.88
C LEU A 121 20.73 -10.10 5.39
N ILE A 122 20.74 -11.23 6.09
CA ILE A 122 21.03 -11.34 7.52
C ILE A 122 22.48 -10.92 7.79
N GLU A 123 23.45 -11.43 7.03
CA GLU A 123 24.87 -11.08 7.12
C GLU A 123 25.08 -9.56 7.01
N THR A 124 24.35 -8.90 6.10
CA THR A 124 24.39 -7.43 5.96
C THR A 124 23.94 -6.76 7.27
N VAL A 125 22.86 -7.23 7.88
CA VAL A 125 22.33 -6.66 9.13
C VAL A 125 23.22 -7.01 10.33
N GLU A 126 23.81 -8.20 10.39
CA GLU A 126 24.78 -8.59 11.43
C GLU A 126 26.00 -7.66 11.40
N LEU A 127 26.55 -7.39 10.21
CA LEU A 127 27.62 -6.39 10.06
C LEU A 127 27.20 -5.02 10.61
N LEU A 128 25.97 -4.58 10.31
CA LEU A 128 25.44 -3.33 10.87
C LEU A 128 25.36 -3.37 12.40
N ARG A 129 24.83 -4.44 13.00
CA ARG A 129 24.61 -4.54 14.45
C ARG A 129 25.90 -4.75 15.24
N GLU A 130 26.83 -5.55 14.72
CA GLU A 130 28.00 -6.04 15.45
C GLU A 130 29.25 -5.23 15.13
N ARG A 131 29.58 -5.08 13.84
CA ARG A 131 30.78 -4.36 13.38
C ARG A 131 30.60 -2.85 13.45
N TYR A 132 29.53 -2.33 12.84
CA TYR A 132 29.26 -0.88 12.82
C TYR A 132 28.49 -0.39 14.04
N ARG A 133 28.02 -1.31 14.90
CA ARG A 133 27.25 -1.01 16.12
C ARG A 133 26.03 -0.11 15.88
N TYR A 134 25.45 -0.19 14.68
CA TYR A 134 24.26 0.57 14.30
C TYR A 134 23.03 0.05 15.05
N ARG A 135 22.43 0.91 15.87
CA ARG A 135 21.25 0.59 16.69
C ARG A 135 19.94 1.20 16.17
N GLY A 136 19.98 1.84 15.00
CA GLY A 136 18.78 2.44 14.40
C GLY A 136 17.89 1.42 13.67
N TYR A 137 16.96 1.96 12.89
CA TYR A 137 15.85 1.20 12.29
C TYR A 137 16.28 0.34 11.10
N VAL A 138 15.96 -0.96 11.18
CA VAL A 138 16.14 -1.94 10.11
C VAL A 138 14.81 -2.59 9.75
N HIS A 139 14.39 -2.41 8.50
CA HIS A 139 13.30 -3.17 7.89
C HIS A 139 13.91 -4.22 6.95
N LEU A 140 13.68 -5.49 7.26
CA LEU A 140 14.23 -6.62 6.51
C LEU A 140 13.14 -7.38 5.77
N LYS A 141 13.35 -7.65 4.48
CA LYS A 141 12.44 -8.48 3.69
C LYS A 141 12.70 -9.97 3.94
N VAL A 142 11.64 -10.72 4.20
CA VAL A 142 11.66 -12.19 4.25
C VAL A 142 11.28 -12.73 2.86
N MET A 143 12.06 -13.67 2.36
CA MET A 143 11.89 -14.21 1.01
C MET A 143 10.75 -15.23 0.95
N PRO A 144 10.06 -15.37 -0.20
CA PRO A 144 9.05 -16.40 -0.38
C PRO A 144 9.65 -17.80 -0.16
N GLY A 145 9.08 -18.58 0.76
CA GLY A 145 9.55 -19.95 1.07
C GLY A 145 10.81 -20.01 1.93
N GLN A 146 11.20 -18.90 2.57
CA GLN A 146 12.33 -18.87 3.50
C GLN A 146 12.07 -19.79 4.71
N SER A 147 13.11 -20.54 5.12
CA SER A 147 13.03 -21.50 6.22
C SER A 147 12.89 -20.81 7.60
N PRO A 148 12.25 -21.46 8.58
CA PRO A 148 12.00 -20.88 9.91
C PRO A 148 13.24 -20.37 10.65
N ASP A 149 14.39 -21.03 10.51
CA ASP A 149 15.62 -20.62 11.20
C ASP A 149 16.15 -19.26 10.73
N TYR A 150 16.12 -19.00 9.41
CA TYR A 150 16.45 -17.69 8.87
C TYR A 150 15.42 -16.64 9.26
N ILE A 151 14.13 -17.00 9.33
CA ILE A 151 13.08 -16.08 9.79
C ILE A 151 13.32 -15.70 11.26
N ARG A 152 13.69 -16.67 12.12
CA ARG A 152 14.04 -16.42 13.51
C ARG A 152 15.23 -15.47 13.62
N ARG A 153 16.29 -15.71 12.86
CA ARG A 153 17.47 -14.83 12.88
C ARG A 153 17.13 -13.41 12.39
N ALA A 154 16.36 -13.30 11.31
CA ALA A 154 15.85 -12.02 10.82
C ALA A 154 15.00 -11.29 11.88
N PHE A 155 14.15 -12.01 12.61
CA PHE A 155 13.31 -11.49 13.70
C PHE A 155 14.12 -10.93 14.87
N GLU A 156 15.28 -11.52 15.18
CA GLU A 156 16.17 -11.04 16.24
C GLU A 156 16.88 -9.72 15.88
N LEU A 157 17.16 -9.51 14.60
CA LEU A 157 18.00 -8.43 14.13
C LEU A 157 17.23 -7.19 13.66
N ALA A 158 16.01 -7.39 13.14
CA ALA A 158 15.20 -6.36 12.50
C ALA A 158 14.16 -5.71 13.42
N ASP A 159 13.81 -4.47 13.12
CA ASP A 159 12.71 -3.74 13.77
C ASP A 159 11.37 -4.04 13.10
N ARG A 160 11.41 -4.33 11.78
CA ARG A 160 10.27 -4.67 10.93
C ARG A 160 10.61 -5.79 9.97
N LEU A 161 9.68 -6.72 9.77
CA LEU A 161 9.75 -7.73 8.71
C LEU A 161 8.68 -7.49 7.65
N SER A 162 8.94 -7.93 6.42
CA SER A 162 7.91 -7.93 5.38
C SER A 162 8.02 -9.11 4.44
N ILE A 163 6.88 -9.69 4.07
CA ILE A 163 6.71 -10.65 2.97
C ILE A 163 5.69 -10.03 2.02
N ASN A 164 5.95 -10.03 0.71
CA ASN A 164 4.96 -9.58 -0.26
C ASN A 164 3.94 -10.70 -0.50
N LEU A 165 2.65 -10.43 -0.28
CA LEU A 165 1.57 -11.37 -0.59
C LEU A 165 1.24 -11.36 -2.10
N GLU A 166 1.38 -10.19 -2.72
CA GLU A 166 1.28 -9.95 -4.17
C GLU A 166 -0.14 -10.01 -4.75
N ALA A 167 -0.95 -10.96 -4.32
CA ALA A 167 -2.32 -11.15 -4.77
C ALA A 167 -3.23 -11.55 -3.58
N PRO A 168 -4.55 -11.36 -3.67
CA PRO A 168 -5.46 -11.62 -2.54
C PRO A 168 -5.76 -13.11 -2.31
N THR A 169 -5.64 -13.97 -3.34
CA THR A 169 -5.97 -15.39 -3.24
C THR A 169 -4.93 -16.26 -3.96
N PRO A 170 -4.92 -17.59 -3.72
CA PRO A 170 -4.05 -18.53 -4.44
C PRO A 170 -4.24 -18.46 -5.97
N ASP A 171 -5.49 -18.43 -6.45
CA ASP A 171 -5.77 -18.38 -7.89
C ASP A 171 -5.28 -17.08 -8.53
N HIS A 172 -5.45 -15.94 -7.84
CA HIS A 172 -4.92 -14.68 -8.31
C HIS A 172 -3.39 -14.68 -8.36
N LEU A 173 -2.73 -15.27 -7.35
CA LEU A 173 -1.27 -15.40 -7.32
C LEU A 173 -0.76 -16.24 -8.49
N ALA A 174 -1.38 -17.39 -8.75
CA ALA A 174 -0.97 -18.31 -9.82
C ALA A 174 -0.96 -17.64 -11.19
N ARG A 175 -1.87 -16.68 -11.46
CA ARG A 175 -1.92 -15.93 -12.73
C ARG A 175 -0.72 -15.00 -12.95
N ILE A 176 -0.16 -14.45 -11.87
CA ILE A 176 0.84 -13.36 -11.93
C ILE A 176 2.22 -13.75 -11.41
N ALA A 177 2.34 -14.83 -10.63
CA ALA A 177 3.58 -15.35 -10.06
C ALA A 177 3.52 -16.89 -9.93
N PRO A 178 3.47 -17.63 -11.04
CA PRO A 178 3.17 -19.06 -11.04
C PRO A 178 4.19 -19.94 -10.31
N SER A 179 5.46 -19.50 -10.18
CA SER A 179 6.45 -20.23 -9.38
C SER A 179 6.25 -20.11 -7.86
N LYS A 180 5.24 -19.38 -7.38
CA LYS A 180 4.98 -19.19 -5.94
C LYS A 180 3.74 -19.95 -5.48
N ASP A 181 3.92 -20.72 -4.41
CA ASP A 181 2.79 -21.26 -3.65
C ASP A 181 2.32 -20.25 -2.60
N PHE A 182 1.03 -19.93 -2.61
CA PHE A 182 0.45 -18.92 -1.72
C PHE A 182 0.61 -19.29 -0.24
N TRP A 183 0.31 -20.54 0.12
CA TRP A 183 0.29 -20.98 1.50
C TRP A 183 1.67 -21.28 2.05
N ARG A 184 2.46 -22.04 1.30
CA ARG A 184 3.80 -22.50 1.66
C ARG A 184 4.83 -21.40 1.53
N HIS A 185 4.82 -20.61 0.46
CA HIS A 185 5.87 -19.62 0.25
C HIS A 185 5.55 -18.25 0.86
N LEU A 186 4.27 -17.87 1.01
CA LEU A 186 3.91 -16.53 1.50
C LEU A 186 3.33 -16.57 2.91
N VAL A 187 2.25 -17.33 3.11
CA VAL A 187 1.53 -17.34 4.40
C VAL A 187 2.31 -18.06 5.51
N ALA A 188 2.97 -19.19 5.22
CA ALA A 188 3.71 -19.94 6.23
C ALA A 188 4.85 -19.12 6.88
N PRO A 189 5.69 -18.38 6.11
CA PRO A 189 6.65 -17.44 6.69
C PRO A 189 5.99 -16.34 7.55
N MET A 190 4.86 -15.77 7.12
CA MET A 190 4.13 -14.77 7.91
C MET A 190 3.62 -15.34 9.24
N ARG A 191 3.11 -16.59 9.23
CA ARG A 191 2.68 -17.31 10.44
C ARG A 191 3.85 -17.59 11.38
N GLU A 192 5.02 -17.89 10.85
CA GLU A 192 6.22 -18.04 11.68
C GLU A 192 6.59 -16.74 12.39
N VAL A 193 6.50 -15.60 11.69
CA VAL A 193 6.69 -14.29 12.33
C VAL A 193 5.63 -14.03 13.41
N VAL A 194 4.37 -14.40 13.20
CA VAL A 194 3.33 -14.31 14.25
C VAL A 194 3.69 -15.18 15.45
N ARG A 195 4.13 -16.42 15.22
CA ARG A 195 4.53 -17.35 16.28
C ARG A 195 5.67 -16.79 17.11
N LEU A 196 6.72 -16.27 16.47
CA LEU A 196 7.86 -15.64 17.13
C LEU A 196 7.45 -14.39 17.91
N GLN A 197 6.60 -13.54 17.33
CA GLN A 197 6.08 -12.34 18.00
C GLN A 197 5.26 -12.66 19.26
N ARG A 198 4.52 -13.78 19.25
CA ARG A 198 3.79 -14.27 20.44
C ARG A 198 4.72 -14.76 21.53
N LEU A 199 5.82 -15.42 21.15
CA LEU A 199 6.84 -15.90 22.09
C LEU A 199 7.72 -14.78 22.64
N HIS A 200 7.95 -13.73 21.84
CA HIS A 200 8.84 -12.61 22.15
C HIS A 200 8.14 -11.27 21.85
N PRO A 201 7.12 -10.88 22.64
CA PRO A 201 6.32 -9.68 22.39
C PRO A 201 7.13 -8.37 22.47
N GLU A 202 8.29 -8.38 23.12
CA GLU A 202 9.21 -7.25 23.26
C GLU A 202 10.04 -6.95 21.99
N LYS A 203 10.17 -7.94 21.10
CA LYS A 203 10.92 -7.86 19.84
C LYS A 203 10.03 -7.40 18.68
N LEU A 204 10.66 -7.04 17.55
CA LEU A 204 9.99 -6.62 16.32
C LEU A 204 8.89 -5.57 16.55
N ARG A 205 9.22 -4.48 17.25
CA ARG A 205 8.25 -3.47 17.71
C ARG A 205 7.47 -2.82 16.57
N ALA A 206 8.07 -2.69 15.38
CA ALA A 206 7.39 -2.15 14.22
C ALA A 206 6.54 -3.20 13.47
N GLY A 207 6.55 -4.46 13.92
CA GLY A 207 5.74 -5.59 13.48
C GLY A 207 6.05 -6.06 12.06
N GLN A 208 5.12 -6.82 11.48
CA GLN A 208 5.18 -7.27 10.10
C GLN A 208 4.23 -6.49 9.19
N ILE A 209 4.62 -6.35 7.93
CA ILE A 209 3.80 -5.73 6.87
C ILE A 209 3.82 -6.59 5.61
N THR A 210 2.87 -6.32 4.72
CA THR A 210 2.83 -6.96 3.40
C THR A 210 2.41 -5.98 2.31
N GLN A 211 2.46 -6.43 1.06
CA GLN A 211 2.07 -5.66 -0.11
C GLN A 211 1.33 -6.55 -1.13
N MET A 212 0.33 -5.99 -1.79
CA MET A 212 -0.38 -6.56 -2.94
C MET A 212 -0.24 -5.67 -4.19
N VAL A 213 -0.30 -6.29 -5.37
CA VAL A 213 -0.27 -5.61 -6.68
C VAL A 213 -1.69 -5.53 -7.22
N VAL A 214 -2.28 -4.35 -7.13
CA VAL A 214 -3.71 -4.11 -7.38
C VAL A 214 -4.01 -4.24 -8.87
N GLY A 215 -4.91 -5.14 -9.23
CA GLY A 215 -5.45 -5.30 -10.57
C GLY A 215 -4.65 -6.24 -11.48
N ALA A 216 -3.44 -6.64 -11.11
CA ALA A 216 -2.57 -7.44 -11.98
C ALA A 216 -3.18 -8.82 -12.33
N ALA A 217 -3.99 -9.37 -11.43
CA ALA A 217 -4.60 -10.69 -11.56
C ALA A 217 -6.08 -10.64 -11.97
N GLY A 218 -6.62 -9.45 -12.24
CA GLY A 218 -8.07 -9.23 -12.40
C GLY A 218 -8.85 -9.29 -11.09
N ASP A 219 -8.19 -9.04 -9.95
CA ASP A 219 -8.80 -9.02 -8.63
C ASP A 219 -9.71 -7.79 -8.43
N SER A 220 -10.84 -8.00 -7.76
CA SER A 220 -11.75 -6.91 -7.37
C SER A 220 -11.28 -6.20 -6.10
N ASP A 221 -11.79 -5.00 -5.83
CA ASP A 221 -11.48 -4.30 -4.57
C ASP A 221 -12.00 -5.06 -3.36
N ARG A 222 -13.12 -5.79 -3.52
CA ARG A 222 -13.66 -6.69 -2.51
C ARG A 222 -12.69 -7.83 -2.18
N ASP A 223 -12.09 -8.48 -3.19
CA ASP A 223 -11.12 -9.56 -2.97
C ASP A 223 -9.90 -9.05 -2.19
N ILE A 224 -9.38 -7.90 -2.60
CA ILE A 224 -8.23 -7.24 -1.97
C ILE A 224 -8.54 -6.89 -0.51
N LEU A 225 -9.71 -6.32 -0.24
CA LEU A 225 -10.09 -5.90 1.11
C LEU A 225 -10.51 -7.08 2.00
N ALA A 226 -11.05 -8.16 1.43
CA ALA A 226 -11.28 -9.41 2.15
C ALA A 226 -9.96 -10.03 2.62
N ALA A 227 -8.98 -10.14 1.72
CA ALA A 227 -7.63 -10.58 2.07
C ALA A 227 -7.00 -9.64 3.11
N THR A 228 -7.20 -8.33 2.97
CA THR A 228 -6.73 -7.32 3.95
C THR A 228 -7.34 -7.55 5.35
N GLN A 229 -8.65 -7.81 5.45
CA GLN A 229 -9.31 -8.09 6.73
C GLN A 229 -8.69 -9.32 7.41
N TRP A 230 -8.51 -10.40 6.63
CA TRP A 230 -7.89 -11.63 7.10
C TRP A 230 -6.43 -11.42 7.53
N LEU A 231 -5.64 -10.66 6.76
CA LEU A 231 -4.26 -10.32 7.07
C LEU A 231 -4.12 -9.57 8.41
N TYR A 232 -5.05 -8.67 8.73
CA TYR A 232 -5.06 -7.99 10.01
C TYR A 232 -5.49 -8.90 11.16
N GLY A 233 -6.57 -9.67 10.98
CA GLY A 233 -7.10 -10.55 12.02
C GLY A 233 -6.19 -11.74 12.33
N GLU A 234 -5.78 -12.48 11.30
CA GLU A 234 -5.07 -13.76 11.45
C GLU A 234 -3.55 -13.60 11.49
N LEU A 235 -2.99 -12.66 10.73
CA LEU A 235 -1.55 -12.46 10.62
C LEU A 235 -1.02 -11.23 11.36
N GLY A 236 -1.90 -10.47 12.03
CA GLY A 236 -1.51 -9.33 12.86
C GLY A 236 -0.73 -8.26 12.10
N MET A 237 -1.01 -8.09 10.81
CA MET A 237 -0.29 -7.12 9.97
C MET A 237 -0.38 -5.72 10.56
N ARG A 238 0.74 -4.99 10.60
CA ARG A 238 0.72 -3.57 11.00
C ARG A 238 0.18 -2.68 9.89
N ARG A 239 0.34 -3.11 8.65
CA ARG A 239 -0.14 -2.43 7.44
C ARG A 239 -0.08 -3.36 6.23
N VAL A 240 -1.05 -3.23 5.36
CA VAL A 240 -1.03 -3.73 3.99
C VAL A 240 -0.72 -2.56 3.04
N TYR A 241 0.21 -2.75 2.12
CA TYR A 241 0.51 -1.79 1.06
C TYR A 241 -0.17 -2.21 -0.24
N TYR A 242 -0.74 -1.22 -0.92
CA TYR A 242 -1.34 -1.38 -2.24
C TYR A 242 -0.42 -0.70 -3.24
N SER A 243 -0.16 -1.38 -4.36
CA SER A 243 0.59 -0.84 -5.47
C SER A 243 -0.19 -1.09 -6.75
N ALA A 244 -0.64 -0.02 -7.42
CA ALA A 244 -1.36 -0.09 -8.68
C ALA A 244 -0.55 -0.89 -9.71
N TYR A 245 -1.18 -1.88 -10.34
CA TYR A 245 -0.56 -2.60 -11.44
C TYR A 245 -0.29 -1.65 -12.61
N ARG A 246 0.92 -1.76 -13.13
CA ARG A 246 1.37 -1.11 -14.35
C ARG A 246 2.09 -2.17 -15.17
N PRO A 247 1.83 -2.27 -16.48
CA PRO A 247 2.61 -3.11 -17.37
C PRO A 247 4.10 -2.80 -17.28
N VAL A 248 4.91 -3.85 -17.40
CA VAL A 248 6.36 -3.77 -17.32
C VAL A 248 6.94 -4.61 -18.44
N CYS A 249 8.04 -4.15 -19.04
CA CYS A 249 8.76 -4.91 -20.07
C CYS A 249 7.86 -5.44 -21.20
N GLY A 250 6.87 -4.65 -21.62
CA GLY A 250 5.93 -4.99 -22.70
C GLY A 250 4.85 -6.02 -22.37
N GLU A 251 4.83 -6.59 -21.16
CA GLU A 251 3.83 -7.59 -20.79
C GLU A 251 2.62 -6.95 -20.10
N VAL A 252 1.43 -7.19 -20.68
CA VAL A 252 0.14 -6.72 -20.17
C VAL A 252 -0.64 -7.91 -19.61
N LEU A 253 -0.84 -7.92 -18.29
CA LEU A 253 -1.60 -8.96 -17.57
C LEU A 253 -3.08 -8.61 -17.44
N ALA A 254 -3.34 -7.31 -17.33
CA ALA A 254 -4.66 -6.71 -17.15
C ALA A 254 -4.60 -5.22 -17.57
N PRO A 255 -5.74 -4.52 -17.68
CA PRO A 255 -5.72 -3.07 -17.76
C PRO A 255 -4.95 -2.45 -16.57
N PRO A 256 -4.11 -1.42 -16.77
CA PRO A 256 -3.41 -0.75 -15.68
C PRO A 256 -4.40 -0.22 -14.63
N ALA A 257 -4.11 -0.45 -13.34
CA ALA A 257 -4.94 0.10 -12.27
C ALA A 257 -4.72 1.61 -12.14
N SER A 258 -5.77 2.40 -11.91
CA SER A 258 -5.63 3.85 -11.71
C SER A 258 -5.01 4.16 -10.33
N ASP A 259 -4.31 5.29 -10.21
CA ASP A 259 -3.80 5.75 -8.91
C ASP A 259 -4.97 6.07 -7.95
N LEU A 260 -6.12 6.45 -8.51
CA LEU A 260 -7.36 6.63 -7.76
C LEU A 260 -7.86 5.32 -7.13
N ARG A 261 -7.79 4.21 -7.86
CA ARG A 261 -8.15 2.89 -7.32
C ARG A 261 -7.24 2.50 -6.16
N GLU A 262 -5.92 2.69 -6.30
CA GLU A 262 -4.97 2.49 -5.20
C GLU A 262 -5.33 3.37 -3.99
N HIS A 263 -5.62 4.66 -4.23
CA HIS A 263 -6.02 5.59 -3.18
C HIS A 263 -7.33 5.15 -2.48
N ARG A 264 -8.33 4.67 -3.23
CA ARG A 264 -9.60 4.18 -2.69
C ARG A 264 -9.41 2.96 -1.78
N LEU A 265 -8.52 2.04 -2.13
CA LEU A 265 -8.16 0.92 -1.27
C LEU A 265 -7.52 1.40 0.05
N TYR A 266 -6.60 2.36 0.01
CA TYR A 266 -6.05 2.96 1.24
C TYR A 266 -7.12 3.65 2.09
N GLN A 267 -8.09 4.33 1.47
CA GLN A 267 -9.20 4.95 2.19
C GLN A 267 -10.09 3.89 2.87
N ALA A 268 -10.44 2.82 2.16
CA ALA A 268 -11.25 1.73 2.70
C ALA A 268 -10.52 0.95 3.81
N ASP A 269 -9.24 0.62 3.62
CA ASP A 269 -8.38 0.03 4.66
C ASP A 269 -8.35 0.92 5.93
N TRP A 270 -8.22 2.24 5.76
CA TRP A 270 -8.24 3.18 6.87
C TRP A 270 -9.58 3.17 7.63
N LEU A 271 -10.71 3.04 6.92
CA LEU A 271 -12.02 2.87 7.55
C LEU A 271 -12.10 1.58 8.36
N MET A 272 -11.60 0.46 7.82
CA MET A 272 -11.62 -0.81 8.55
C MET A 272 -10.79 -0.75 9.83
N ARG A 273 -9.60 -0.18 9.75
CA ARG A 273 -8.64 -0.16 10.87
C ARG A 273 -8.97 0.83 11.97
N PHE A 274 -9.44 2.01 11.62
CA PHE A 274 -9.54 3.13 12.57
C PHE A 274 -10.96 3.62 12.81
N TYR A 275 -11.90 3.23 11.94
CA TYR A 275 -13.32 3.58 12.07
C TYR A 275 -14.21 2.39 12.42
N GLY A 276 -13.66 1.17 12.46
CA GLY A 276 -14.42 -0.04 12.78
C GLY A 276 -15.39 -0.45 11.67
N PHE A 277 -15.08 -0.12 10.42
CA PHE A 277 -15.83 -0.66 9.28
C PHE A 277 -15.51 -2.14 9.09
N ARG A 278 -16.54 -2.93 8.84
CA ARG A 278 -16.41 -4.31 8.35
C ARG A 278 -16.41 -4.32 6.83
N LEU A 279 -15.85 -5.37 6.23
CA LEU A 279 -15.86 -5.56 4.78
C LEU A 279 -17.28 -5.43 4.20
N GLU A 280 -18.26 -6.04 4.86
CA GLU A 280 -19.66 -6.05 4.40
C GLU A 280 -20.31 -4.66 4.40
N GLU A 281 -19.79 -3.72 5.19
CA GLU A 281 -20.27 -2.34 5.24
C GLU A 281 -19.67 -1.49 4.11
N LEU A 282 -18.62 -1.92 3.41
CA LEU A 282 -17.98 -1.07 2.41
C LEU A 282 -18.86 -0.94 1.16
N PRO A 283 -18.89 0.25 0.53
CA PRO A 283 -19.87 0.58 -0.51
C PRO A 283 -19.46 0.04 -1.89
N PHE A 284 -19.24 -1.27 -2.00
CA PHE A 284 -18.92 -1.89 -3.28
C PHE A 284 -20.06 -1.71 -4.29
N GLY A 285 -19.72 -1.50 -5.57
CA GLY A 285 -20.66 -1.58 -6.68
C GLY A 285 -20.88 -3.02 -7.15
N PRO A 286 -21.74 -3.22 -8.17
CA PRO A 286 -21.85 -4.49 -8.87
C PRO A 286 -20.48 -4.94 -9.39
N GLY A 287 -20.04 -6.15 -9.05
CA GLY A 287 -18.71 -6.66 -9.40
C GLY A 287 -17.59 -6.39 -8.38
N GLY A 288 -17.88 -5.75 -7.24
CA GLY A 288 -16.94 -5.67 -6.11
C GLY A 288 -15.93 -4.53 -6.16
N SER A 289 -16.09 -3.55 -7.05
CA SER A 289 -15.26 -2.35 -7.12
C SER A 289 -15.72 -1.26 -6.13
N LEU A 290 -14.79 -0.46 -5.62
CA LEU A 290 -15.10 0.73 -4.84
C LEU A 290 -15.54 1.90 -5.75
N PRO A 291 -16.39 2.82 -5.26
CA PRO A 291 -16.78 4.02 -5.99
C PRO A 291 -15.55 4.89 -6.32
N GLN A 292 -15.46 5.33 -7.57
CA GLN A 292 -14.33 6.15 -8.03
C GLN A 292 -14.63 7.64 -7.89
N ASP A 293 -15.89 8.05 -8.09
CA ASP A 293 -16.37 9.42 -8.07
C ASP A 293 -16.51 10.02 -6.65
N MET A 294 -16.57 9.17 -5.61
CA MET A 294 -16.73 9.61 -4.22
C MET A 294 -15.88 8.81 -3.24
N ASP A 295 -15.57 9.40 -2.08
CA ASP A 295 -14.83 8.67 -1.04
C ASP A 295 -15.71 7.57 -0.39
N PRO A 296 -15.12 6.45 0.07
CA PRO A 296 -15.89 5.31 0.57
C PRO A 296 -16.76 5.63 1.79
N LYS A 297 -16.37 6.59 2.63
CA LYS A 297 -17.15 6.94 3.82
C LYS A 297 -18.41 7.72 3.45
N LEU A 298 -18.27 8.67 2.52
CA LEU A 298 -19.40 9.39 1.97
C LEU A 298 -20.35 8.46 1.20
N ALA A 299 -19.82 7.60 0.34
CA ALA A 299 -20.62 6.60 -0.37
C ALA A 299 -21.45 5.74 0.58
N TRP A 300 -20.82 5.24 1.66
CA TRP A 300 -21.53 4.48 2.68
C TRP A 300 -22.63 5.29 3.35
N ALA A 301 -22.34 6.54 3.73
CA ALA A 301 -23.31 7.39 4.42
C ALA A 301 -24.53 7.71 3.54
N LEU A 302 -24.33 7.96 2.24
CA LEU A 302 -25.41 8.20 1.29
C LEU A 302 -26.27 6.95 1.04
N ARG A 303 -25.70 5.75 1.16
CA ARG A 303 -26.45 4.49 1.04
C ARG A 303 -27.32 4.19 2.27
N HIS A 304 -27.00 4.77 3.43
CA HIS A 304 -27.68 4.54 4.72
C HIS A 304 -28.32 5.82 5.31
N PRO A 305 -29.25 6.49 4.58
CA PRO A 305 -29.87 7.72 5.05
C PRO A 305 -30.66 7.56 6.35
N GLU A 306 -31.16 6.35 6.64
CA GLU A 306 -31.87 6.00 7.87
C GLU A 306 -31.04 6.19 9.15
N LEU A 307 -29.71 6.26 9.03
CA LEU A 307 -28.78 6.46 10.14
C LEU A 307 -28.49 7.95 10.41
N PHE A 308 -29.05 8.85 9.60
CA PHE A 308 -28.79 10.28 9.66
C PHE A 308 -30.10 11.09 9.77
N PRO A 309 -30.05 12.29 10.36
CA PRO A 309 -28.88 12.96 10.93
C PRO A 309 -28.53 12.46 12.35
N VAL A 310 -27.24 12.50 12.68
CA VAL A 310 -26.70 12.07 13.98
C VAL A 310 -26.63 13.26 14.95
N GLU A 311 -27.22 13.16 16.13
CA GLU A 311 -27.15 14.21 17.15
C GLU A 311 -25.78 14.27 17.84
N VAL A 312 -25.06 15.36 17.60
CA VAL A 312 -23.69 15.62 18.06
C VAL A 312 -23.54 15.54 19.57
N ASN A 313 -24.53 15.82 20.40
CA ASN A 313 -24.37 15.77 21.86
C ASN A 313 -24.75 14.41 22.47
N ARG A 314 -25.42 13.53 21.72
CA ARG A 314 -25.98 12.28 22.25
C ARG A 314 -25.38 11.02 21.64
N ALA A 315 -25.02 11.06 20.35
CA ALA A 315 -24.57 9.88 19.64
C ALA A 315 -23.26 9.32 20.21
N PRO A 316 -23.13 8.01 20.45
CA PRO A 316 -21.89 7.43 20.94
C PRO A 316 -20.78 7.55 19.89
N ARG A 317 -19.54 7.28 20.31
CA ARG A 317 -18.34 7.51 19.51
C ARG A 317 -18.39 6.77 18.17
N GLU A 318 -18.91 5.55 18.18
CA GLU A 318 -19.03 4.66 17.03
C GLU A 318 -19.92 5.28 15.95
N TRP A 319 -21.03 5.91 16.34
CA TRP A 319 -21.93 6.61 15.43
C TRP A 319 -21.30 7.92 14.89
N LEU A 320 -20.56 8.66 15.71
CA LEU A 320 -19.80 9.82 15.23
C LEU A 320 -18.75 9.43 14.19
N LEU A 321 -18.10 8.28 14.37
CA LEU A 321 -17.15 7.74 13.41
C LEU A 321 -17.80 7.42 12.07
N ARG A 322 -19.11 7.23 11.97
CA ARG A 322 -19.80 7.00 10.69
C ARG A 322 -20.07 8.29 9.92
N VAL A 323 -20.06 9.45 10.56
CA VAL A 323 -20.34 10.76 9.95
C VAL A 323 -19.18 11.25 9.05
N PRO A 324 -19.40 11.53 7.75
CA PRO A 324 -18.40 12.15 6.90
C PRO A 324 -17.84 13.45 7.48
N GLY A 325 -16.53 13.65 7.44
CA GLY A 325 -15.89 14.85 8.02
C GLY A 325 -15.57 14.77 9.53
N ILE A 326 -16.00 13.72 10.23
CA ILE A 326 -15.54 13.40 11.60
C ILE A 326 -14.53 12.26 11.53
N GLY A 327 -13.31 12.47 12.03
CA GLY A 327 -12.26 11.44 12.16
C GLY A 327 -12.16 10.87 13.58
N PRO A 328 -11.28 9.88 13.83
CA PRO A 328 -11.15 9.26 15.15
C PRO A 328 -10.75 10.22 16.25
N GLU A 329 -9.83 11.14 15.96
CA GLU A 329 -9.45 12.20 16.92
C GLU A 329 -10.61 13.15 17.17
N SER A 330 -11.28 13.63 16.13
CA SER A 330 -12.41 14.56 16.27
C SER A 330 -13.57 13.91 17.03
N ALA A 331 -13.91 12.65 16.75
CA ALA A 331 -14.92 11.89 17.49
C ALA A 331 -14.56 11.76 18.97
N GLN A 332 -13.28 11.48 19.28
CA GLN A 332 -12.80 11.40 20.66
C GLN A 332 -12.90 12.76 21.37
N ARG A 333 -12.49 13.84 20.70
CA ARG A 333 -12.56 15.20 21.24
C ARG A 333 -14.00 15.63 21.50
N ILE A 334 -14.95 15.28 20.61
CA ILE A 334 -16.38 15.51 20.81
C ILE A 334 -16.87 14.81 22.08
N VAL A 335 -16.61 13.50 22.22
CA VAL A 335 -17.05 12.72 23.39
C VAL A 335 -16.48 13.28 24.68
N ARG A 336 -15.23 13.74 24.68
CA ARG A 336 -14.61 14.40 25.84
C ARG A 336 -15.29 15.74 26.13
N ARG A 337 -15.42 16.61 25.13
CA ARG A 337 -16.00 17.96 25.27
C ARG A 337 -17.42 17.94 25.83
N ARG A 338 -18.24 16.94 25.48
CA ARG A 338 -19.61 16.78 26.01
C ARG A 338 -19.67 16.64 27.54
N ARG A 339 -18.60 16.14 28.18
CA ARG A 339 -18.52 16.02 29.63
C ARG A 339 -18.36 17.38 30.32
N GLU A 340 -17.83 18.36 29.60
CA GLU A 340 -17.63 19.74 30.06
C GLU A 340 -18.84 20.63 29.75
N GLY A 341 -19.79 20.13 28.95
CA GLY A 341 -21.03 20.81 28.58
C GLY A 341 -21.47 20.49 27.15
N ALA A 342 -22.70 20.86 26.79
CA ALA A 342 -23.18 20.68 25.43
C ALA A 342 -22.37 21.52 24.41
N ILE A 343 -22.18 20.97 23.22
CA ILE A 343 -21.63 21.68 22.05
C ILE A 343 -22.79 22.41 21.39
N ARG A 344 -22.69 23.73 21.22
CA ARG A 344 -23.82 24.56 20.75
C ARG A 344 -23.55 25.31 19.45
N SER A 345 -22.30 25.40 19.02
CA SER A 345 -21.92 26.14 17.81
C SER A 345 -21.11 25.30 16.81
N LEU A 346 -21.16 25.70 15.54
CA LEU A 346 -20.31 25.11 14.49
C LEU A 346 -18.83 25.47 14.67
N GLU A 347 -18.53 26.58 15.33
CA GLU A 347 -17.17 27.00 15.64
C GLU A 347 -16.51 26.05 16.64
N GLU A 348 -17.24 25.65 17.69
CA GLU A 348 -16.77 24.62 18.63
C GLU A 348 -16.47 23.30 17.90
N LEU A 349 -17.35 22.86 16.99
CA LEU A 349 -17.10 21.65 16.19
C LEU A 349 -15.83 21.77 15.34
N ARG A 350 -15.60 22.94 14.71
CA ARG A 350 -14.39 23.19 13.94
C ARG A 350 -13.14 23.17 14.84
N GLY A 351 -13.22 23.75 16.04
CA GLY A 351 -12.15 23.72 17.04
C GLY A 351 -11.81 22.31 17.53
N LEU A 352 -12.78 21.39 17.52
CA LEU A 352 -12.57 19.97 17.81
C LEU A 352 -11.99 19.19 16.61
N GLY A 353 -11.72 19.85 15.48
CA GLY A 353 -11.16 19.24 14.28
C GLY A 353 -12.17 18.55 13.37
N VAL A 354 -13.47 18.90 13.47
CA VAL A 354 -14.49 18.43 12.52
C VAL A 354 -14.40 19.23 11.22
N VAL A 355 -14.43 18.53 10.08
CA VAL A 355 -14.59 19.17 8.77
C VAL A 355 -16.06 19.51 8.59
N VAL A 356 -16.51 20.62 9.20
CA VAL A 356 -17.92 20.99 9.33
C VAL A 356 -18.66 20.96 7.99
N ARG A 357 -18.06 21.49 6.91
CA ARG A 357 -18.67 21.48 5.57
C ARG A 357 -19.08 20.09 5.09
N ARG A 358 -18.31 19.05 5.44
CA ARG A 358 -18.61 17.65 5.08
C ARG A 358 -19.59 17.00 6.05
N ALA A 359 -19.54 17.37 7.32
CA ALA A 359 -20.34 16.74 8.38
C ALA A 359 -21.75 17.31 8.50
N LEU A 360 -21.95 18.58 8.19
CA LEU A 360 -23.20 19.30 8.42
C LEU A 360 -24.45 18.63 7.82
N PRO A 361 -24.43 18.06 6.59
CA PRO A 361 -25.60 17.38 6.04
C PRO A 361 -26.06 16.15 6.84
N PHE A 362 -25.18 15.60 7.68
CA PHE A 362 -25.33 14.35 8.40
C PHE A 362 -25.52 14.54 9.91
N LEU A 363 -25.60 15.78 10.41
CA LEU A 363 -25.60 16.07 11.84
C LEU A 363 -26.83 16.88 12.29
N LEU A 364 -27.24 16.64 13.53
CA LEU A 364 -27.97 17.60 14.34
C LEU A 364 -27.02 18.20 15.38
N LEU A 365 -27.20 19.48 15.65
CA LEU A 365 -26.51 20.17 16.73
C LEU A 365 -27.53 20.67 17.74
N ASP A 366 -27.57 20.02 18.91
CA ASP A 366 -28.50 20.35 19.99
C ASP A 366 -29.96 20.33 19.50
N GLY A 367 -30.31 19.29 18.74
CA GLY A 367 -31.63 19.07 18.15
C GLY A 367 -31.91 19.90 16.89
N ARG A 368 -30.97 20.75 16.43
CA ARG A 368 -31.16 21.61 15.27
C ARG A 368 -30.43 21.07 14.04
N TYR A 369 -31.15 20.97 12.93
CA TYR A 369 -30.55 20.70 11.62
C TYR A 369 -30.08 22.01 11.01
N LEU A 370 -28.76 22.21 10.97
CA LEU A 370 -28.13 23.47 10.54
C LEU A 370 -27.63 23.46 9.09
N ALA A 371 -27.76 22.33 8.38
CA ALA A 371 -27.42 22.26 6.96
C ALA A 371 -28.49 22.96 6.10
N ASP A 372 -28.04 23.54 4.99
CA ASP A 372 -28.93 24.00 3.93
C ASP A 372 -29.73 22.80 3.38
N ARG A 373 -31.06 22.89 3.49
CA ARG A 373 -31.97 21.79 3.12
C ARG A 373 -31.98 21.52 1.61
N ALA A 374 -31.78 22.52 0.76
CA ALA A 374 -31.72 22.32 -0.68
C ALA A 374 -30.40 21.63 -1.07
N ALA A 375 -29.27 22.11 -0.54
CA ALA A 375 -27.97 21.49 -0.77
C ALA A 375 -27.88 20.06 -0.21
N ALA A 376 -28.44 19.83 0.98
CA ALA A 376 -28.54 18.49 1.55
C ALA A 376 -29.39 17.57 0.66
N ARG A 377 -30.58 18.01 0.21
CA ARG A 377 -31.42 17.22 -0.70
C ARG A 377 -30.68 16.86 -1.98
N ALA A 378 -29.97 17.81 -2.60
CA ALA A 378 -29.17 17.55 -3.79
C ALA A 378 -28.05 16.53 -3.54
N LEU A 379 -27.37 16.61 -2.38
CA LEU A 379 -26.36 15.62 -1.97
C LEU A 379 -26.97 14.22 -1.81
N TRP A 380 -28.11 14.11 -1.12
CA TRP A 380 -28.80 12.85 -0.90
C TRP A 380 -29.37 12.24 -2.18
N ALA A 381 -29.76 13.07 -3.16
CA ALA A 381 -30.24 12.62 -4.46
C ALA A 381 -29.17 11.88 -5.28
N ARG A 382 -27.88 12.16 -5.06
CA ARG A 382 -26.75 11.45 -5.71
C ARG A 382 -26.72 9.95 -5.38
N LYS A 383 -27.44 9.49 -4.35
CA LYS A 383 -27.66 8.06 -4.07
C LYS A 383 -28.20 7.30 -5.29
N HIS A 384 -28.98 7.98 -6.13
CA HIS A 384 -29.79 7.36 -7.19
C HIS A 384 -29.17 7.45 -8.60
N GLU A 385 -27.98 8.03 -8.78
CA GLU A 385 -27.33 8.11 -10.10
C GLU A 385 -26.61 6.81 -10.52
N GLU A 386 -26.61 5.76 -9.69
CA GLU A 386 -26.29 4.38 -10.11
C GLU A 386 -27.44 3.74 -10.92
N ALA A 387 -28.09 4.50 -11.81
CA ALA A 387 -28.87 3.87 -12.88
C ALA A 387 -27.88 3.06 -13.74
N PRO A 388 -28.21 1.81 -14.13
CA PRO A 388 -27.32 1.01 -14.97
C PRO A 388 -27.07 1.77 -16.27
N ARG A 389 -25.89 2.36 -16.41
CA ARG A 389 -25.40 2.74 -17.73
C ARG A 389 -25.07 1.43 -18.41
N GLN A 390 -25.86 1.09 -19.42
CA GLN A 390 -25.48 0.07 -20.40
C GLN A 390 -24.10 0.46 -20.90
N LEU A 391 -23.06 -0.25 -20.44
CA LEU A 391 -21.74 -0.14 -21.01
C LEU A 391 -21.88 -0.75 -22.41
N SER A 392 -21.87 0.08 -23.45
CA SER A 392 -21.59 -0.41 -24.79
C SER A 392 -20.24 -1.12 -24.73
N LEU A 393 -20.24 -2.41 -25.05
CA LEU A 393 -19.01 -3.18 -25.04
C LEU A 393 -18.13 -2.71 -26.21
N PRO A 394 -16.81 -2.51 -26.02
CA PRO A 394 -15.95 -1.94 -27.07
C PRO A 394 -15.82 -2.80 -28.34
N TRP A 395 -16.37 -4.02 -28.37
CA TRP A 395 -16.31 -4.91 -29.53
C TRP A 395 -17.53 -4.79 -30.46
N GLU A 396 -18.51 -3.93 -30.13
CA GLU A 396 -19.60 -3.58 -31.05
C GLU A 396 -19.16 -2.58 -32.14
N ALA A 397 -17.93 -2.06 -32.05
CA ALA A 397 -17.28 -1.31 -33.12
C ALA A 397 -16.31 -2.22 -33.88
N ASP A 398 -16.47 -2.24 -35.21
CA ASP A 398 -15.69 -2.98 -36.22
C ASP A 398 -14.24 -3.31 -35.78
N PRO A 399 -13.89 -4.61 -35.59
CA PRO A 399 -12.56 -5.05 -35.18
C PRO A 399 -11.42 -4.53 -36.08
N LEU A 400 -11.69 -4.22 -37.36
CA LEU A 400 -10.70 -3.68 -38.29
C LEU A 400 -10.34 -2.22 -38.01
N ALA A 401 -11.29 -1.43 -37.49
CA ALA A 401 -11.05 -0.03 -37.16
C ALA A 401 -10.18 0.14 -35.91
N ALA A 402 -10.33 -0.75 -34.92
CA ALA A 402 -9.52 -0.74 -33.71
C ALA A 402 -8.06 -1.15 -33.95
N ALA A 403 -7.81 -2.05 -34.91
CA ALA A 403 -6.46 -2.47 -35.29
C ALA A 403 -5.68 -1.35 -36.02
N ALA A 404 -6.35 -0.55 -36.87
CA ALA A 404 -5.73 0.53 -37.61
C ALA A 404 -5.20 1.67 -36.71
N ALA A 405 -5.88 1.94 -35.58
CA ALA A 405 -5.48 2.97 -34.62
C ALA A 405 -4.24 2.58 -33.78
N VAL A 406 -3.98 1.29 -33.60
CA VAL A 406 -2.85 0.78 -32.78
C VAL A 406 -1.56 0.67 -33.60
N VAL A 407 -1.64 0.47 -34.91
CA VAL A 407 -0.46 0.19 -35.76
C VAL A 407 0.05 1.43 -36.52
N GLY A 408 -0.65 2.56 -36.50
CA GLY A 408 -0.14 3.80 -37.09
C GLY A 408 0.13 3.72 -38.61
N LEU A 409 -0.58 2.83 -39.32
CA LEU A 409 -0.56 2.79 -40.77
C LEU A 409 -1.49 3.88 -41.30
N ARG A 410 -0.91 5.01 -41.74
CA ARG A 410 -1.61 5.92 -42.64
C ARG A 410 -1.85 5.17 -43.95
N ALA A 411 -3.11 5.00 -44.32
CA ALA A 411 -3.46 4.60 -45.67
C ALA A 411 -2.86 5.61 -46.65
N ALA A 412 -2.02 5.14 -47.56
CA ALA A 412 -1.67 5.89 -48.75
C ALA A 412 -2.92 6.03 -49.62
N SER A 413 -3.06 7.20 -50.23
CA SER A 413 -4.12 7.64 -51.14
C SER A 413 -4.51 6.64 -52.21
#